data_AF-A0A8T7K371-F1
#
_entry.id   AF-A0A8T7K371-F1
#
_cell.length_a   1.000
_cell.length_b   1.000
_cell.length_c   1.000
_cell.angle_alpha   90.00
_cell.angle_beta   90.00
_cell.angle_gamma   90.00
#
_symmetry.space_group_name_H-M   'P 1'
#
loop_
_entity.id
_entity.type
_entity.pdbx_description
1 polymer ?
#
loop_
_entity_poly.entity_id
_entity_poly.type
_entity_poly.pdbx_seq_one_letter_code
_entity_poly.pdbx_strand_id
1 'polypeptide(L)'
;MAISTTETNALRPLNRVLLGAALILLLFHFVVYIVYAANLVAFPFDYDQGEGFELVDTIMFSRGEWPYRDTNIYPFYSSNYPPLLHVLAAPFVWVFGPAYWYGRLLGFLGTLLTAAAISYAVYRDGQHKLIALLSGLAFLASNTIYHIGPLFRQHMTMVLFETLAVVFLAHANEIADKSKRRRTLLLGLGLVIAAGYTKQLAYATASAVGVFLLLRQPRRALVWGAGAAAVGVGIFLWINIATSGQWWLQTISANINDYIPDQIFGLFRLWFGLHGFLIVPALLYAAYELYFSRLSLYTLWFVVATANSVTAGKWGAGDSYFATAIAAMCILSGLFAARCLRGEWRFPATYLTRAAAALFGRFLRGDLWKRALSGAALIVIPLLYIGYGRATLHMPTDGFFFGALAQVLQITPNADNGFYDSAGRIAGGYADIGHLTTEADIAAGWHIVDLLRAVDGPVLSEEAAFNLWAGHDVVTNPTQLLNLANNGLFDDRALVAMIENQEFDLIVLRAQFYPVPVLVAIDTHYARSETVRMNGFEYMILRPR
;
A
#
# COMPACT_ATOMS: atom_id res chain seq x y z
N MET A 1 -43.27 -0.91 -16.35
CA MET A 1 -43.83 0.03 -15.35
C MET A 1 -42.99 1.30 -15.44
N ALA A 2 -43.56 2.39 -15.95
CA ALA A 2 -42.80 3.61 -16.23
C ALA A 2 -42.66 4.43 -14.94
N ILE A 3 -41.42 4.71 -14.53
CA ILE A 3 -41.18 5.59 -13.38
C ILE A 3 -41.59 7.01 -13.76
N SER A 4 -42.71 7.49 -13.22
CA SER A 4 -43.15 8.86 -13.42
C SER A 4 -42.16 9.85 -12.78
N THR A 5 -42.15 11.11 -13.24
CA THR A 5 -41.36 12.19 -12.61
C THR A 5 -41.68 12.36 -11.12
N THR A 6 -42.87 11.95 -10.69
CA THR A 6 -43.34 11.90 -9.30
C THR A 6 -42.63 10.82 -8.48
N GLU A 7 -42.36 9.65 -9.07
CA GLU A 7 -41.65 8.54 -8.40
C GLU A 7 -40.16 8.84 -8.19
N THR A 8 -39.52 9.53 -9.13
CA THR A 8 -38.11 9.96 -8.97
C THR A 8 -37.97 11.01 -7.85
N ASN A 9 -39.01 11.79 -7.58
CA ASN A 9 -39.04 12.74 -6.45
C ASN A 9 -39.19 12.03 -5.10
N ALA A 10 -39.94 10.91 -5.03
CA ALA A 10 -40.07 10.11 -3.82
C ALA A 10 -38.77 9.35 -3.45
N LEU A 11 -37.94 8.98 -4.44
CA LEU A 11 -36.67 8.29 -4.22
C LEU A 11 -35.53 9.20 -3.75
N ARG A 12 -35.63 10.51 -3.95
CA ARG A 12 -34.58 11.48 -3.57
C ARG A 12 -34.35 11.56 -2.05
N PRO A 13 -35.38 11.65 -1.19
CA PRO A 13 -35.20 11.56 0.26
C PRO A 13 -34.51 10.26 0.67
N LEU A 14 -34.96 9.12 0.15
CA LEU A 14 -34.36 7.81 0.45
C LEU A 14 -32.88 7.76 0.04
N ASN A 15 -32.55 8.23 -1.17
CA ASN A 15 -31.17 8.33 -1.63
C ASN A 15 -30.30 9.16 -0.68
N ARG A 16 -30.80 10.30 -0.19
CA ARG A 16 -30.06 11.15 0.75
C ARG A 16 -29.81 10.45 2.08
N VAL A 17 -30.81 9.73 2.60
CA VAL A 17 -30.66 8.93 3.83
C VAL A 17 -29.62 7.83 3.64
N LEU A 18 -29.70 7.07 2.54
CA LEU A 18 -28.74 6.00 2.26
C LEU A 18 -27.32 6.54 2.01
N LEU A 19 -27.17 7.66 1.30
CA LEU A 19 -25.86 8.31 1.13
C LEU A 19 -25.33 8.87 2.46
N GLY A 20 -26.21 9.36 3.33
CA GLY A 20 -25.87 9.77 4.69
C GLY A 20 -25.36 8.59 5.51
N ALA A 21 -26.03 7.44 5.45
CA ALA A 21 -25.59 6.21 6.11
C ALA A 21 -24.23 5.72 5.57
N ALA A 22 -24.05 5.72 4.25
CA ALA A 22 -22.77 5.41 3.62
C ALA A 22 -21.65 6.35 4.10
N LEU A 23 -21.93 7.65 4.17
CA LEU A 23 -20.98 8.65 4.65
C LEU A 23 -20.61 8.41 6.12
N ILE A 24 -21.58 8.18 7.00
CA ILE A 24 -21.34 7.90 8.42
C ILE A 24 -20.47 6.65 8.58
N LEU A 25 -20.78 5.59 7.84
CA LEU A 25 -20.01 4.34 7.89
C LEU A 25 -18.57 4.54 7.44
N LEU A 26 -18.33 5.24 6.33
CA LEU A 26 -16.96 5.48 5.86
C LEU A 26 -16.20 6.52 6.71
N LEU A 27 -16.90 7.49 7.31
CA LEU A 27 -16.31 8.38 8.32
C LEU A 27 -15.92 7.62 9.58
N PHE A 28 -16.70 6.61 9.99
CA PHE A 28 -16.32 5.73 11.09
C PHE A 28 -15.00 5.00 10.80
N HIS A 29 -14.83 4.41 9.61
CA HIS A 29 -13.56 3.81 9.22
C HIS A 29 -12.40 4.83 9.23
N PHE A 30 -12.66 6.05 8.79
CA PHE A 30 -11.66 7.12 8.84
C PHE A 30 -11.25 7.47 10.29
N VAL A 31 -12.20 7.48 11.23
CA VAL A 31 -11.89 7.65 12.66
C VAL A 31 -11.06 6.48 13.19
N VAL A 32 -11.42 5.23 12.85
CA VAL A 32 -10.64 4.03 13.21
C VAL A 32 -9.20 4.15 12.68
N TYR A 33 -9.03 4.59 11.44
CA TYR A 33 -7.73 4.83 10.83
C TYR A 33 -6.92 5.92 11.56
N ILE A 34 -7.54 7.04 11.97
CA ILE A 34 -6.86 8.08 12.76
C ILE A 34 -6.40 7.56 14.11
N VAL A 35 -7.27 6.80 14.82
CA VAL A 35 -6.92 6.22 16.12
C VAL A 35 -5.74 5.28 15.99
N TYR A 36 -5.77 4.40 14.98
CA TYR A 36 -4.67 3.49 14.69
C TYR A 36 -3.37 4.22 14.37
N ALA A 37 -3.41 5.20 13.46
CA ALA A 37 -2.24 5.99 13.12
C ALA A 37 -1.66 6.75 14.32
N ALA A 38 -2.51 7.33 15.18
CA ALA A 38 -2.06 8.03 16.38
C ALA A 38 -1.39 7.09 17.40
N ASN A 39 -1.95 5.91 17.61
CA ASN A 39 -1.37 4.87 18.46
C ASN A 39 -0.01 4.42 17.91
N LEU A 40 0.06 4.16 16.60
CA LEU A 40 1.29 3.71 15.95
C LEU A 40 2.39 4.79 15.97
N VAL A 41 2.05 6.06 15.75
CA VAL A 41 3.02 7.18 15.83
C VAL A 41 3.67 7.28 17.21
N ALA A 42 2.96 6.89 18.28
CA ALA A 42 3.48 6.89 19.64
C ALA A 42 4.32 5.65 19.99
N PHE A 43 4.18 4.54 19.25
CA PHE A 43 4.91 3.30 19.52
C PHE A 43 6.39 3.43 19.09
N PRO A 44 7.39 3.19 19.96
CA PRO A 44 8.78 3.50 19.62
C PRO A 44 9.57 2.33 19.00
N PHE A 45 8.94 1.17 18.75
CA PHE A 45 9.60 -0.02 18.20
C PHE A 45 9.04 -0.39 16.82
N ASP A 46 9.69 -1.33 16.13
CA ASP A 46 9.17 -1.97 14.92
C ASP A 46 7.76 -2.51 15.17
N TYR A 47 6.80 -2.09 14.35
CA TYR A 47 5.43 -2.61 14.42
C TYR A 47 5.17 -3.60 13.30
N ASP A 48 5.58 -3.25 12.07
CA ASP A 48 5.69 -4.20 10.96
C ASP A 48 7.15 -4.63 10.79
N GLN A 49 7.33 -5.84 10.27
CA GLN A 49 8.65 -6.35 9.99
C GLN A 49 9.41 -5.45 9.01
N GLY A 50 10.51 -4.90 9.53
CA GLY A 50 11.48 -4.15 8.75
C GLY A 50 11.28 -2.65 8.72
N GLU A 51 10.33 -2.08 9.47
CA GLU A 51 10.29 -0.61 9.69
C GLU A 51 11.61 -0.08 10.26
N GLY A 52 12.27 -0.84 11.13
CA GLY A 52 13.56 -0.47 11.72
C GLY A 52 14.66 -0.37 10.69
N PHE A 53 14.69 -1.24 9.69
CA PHE A 53 15.65 -1.14 8.61
C PHE A 53 15.40 0.08 7.71
N GLU A 54 14.15 0.51 7.56
CA GLU A 54 13.83 1.77 6.86
C GLU A 54 14.36 2.99 7.63
N LEU A 55 14.32 2.93 8.97
CA LEU A 55 14.94 3.95 9.82
C LEU A 55 16.47 3.91 9.71
N VAL A 56 17.10 2.73 9.72
CA VAL A 56 18.56 2.58 9.52
C VAL A 56 18.99 3.19 8.19
N ASP A 57 18.31 2.87 7.10
CA ASP A 57 18.59 3.45 5.78
C ASP A 57 18.47 4.97 5.80
N THR A 58 17.44 5.49 6.47
CA THR A 58 17.23 6.94 6.65
C THR A 58 18.38 7.58 7.42
N ILE A 59 18.88 6.95 8.48
CA ILE A 59 20.04 7.41 9.24
C ILE A 59 21.28 7.43 8.35
N MET A 60 21.52 6.38 7.56
CA MET A 60 22.67 6.29 6.64
C MET A 60 22.62 7.40 5.59
N PHE A 61 21.47 7.61 4.94
CA PHE A 61 21.29 8.72 4.01
C PHE A 61 21.46 10.08 4.67
N SER A 62 21.03 10.26 5.92
CA SER A 62 21.24 11.51 6.66
C SER A 62 22.72 11.83 6.91
N ARG A 63 23.59 10.82 6.85
CA ARG A 63 25.05 10.92 6.98
C ARG A 63 25.78 10.97 5.63
N GLY A 64 25.06 10.91 4.51
CA GLY A 64 25.65 10.82 3.17
C GLY A 64 26.21 9.43 2.84
N GLU A 65 25.79 8.40 3.57
CA GLU A 65 26.22 7.01 3.38
C GLU A 65 25.20 6.22 2.56
N TRP A 66 25.67 5.22 1.80
CA TRP A 66 24.78 4.28 1.11
C TRP A 66 24.39 3.10 2.02
N PRO A 67 23.12 2.68 2.01
CA PRO A 67 22.68 1.44 2.66
C PRO A 67 22.94 0.18 1.82
N TYR A 68 23.29 0.33 0.55
CA TYR A 68 23.63 -0.77 -0.36
C TYR A 68 25.10 -1.14 -0.20
N ARG A 69 25.39 -2.08 0.71
CA ARG A 69 26.74 -2.50 1.10
C ARG A 69 26.97 -3.99 0.86
N ASP A 70 28.25 -4.38 0.89
CA ASP A 70 28.64 -5.79 0.85
C ASP A 70 28.17 -6.49 2.13
N THR A 71 27.24 -7.44 1.95
CA THR A 71 26.61 -8.18 3.05
C THR A 71 27.52 -9.27 3.62
N ASN A 72 28.69 -9.54 3.03
CA ASN A 72 29.64 -10.54 3.53
C ASN A 72 30.62 -9.97 4.57
N ILE A 73 30.57 -8.66 4.83
CA ILE A 73 31.48 -7.96 5.74
C ILE A 73 30.66 -7.39 6.90
N TYR A 74 31.17 -7.54 8.14
CA TYR A 74 30.55 -6.95 9.33
C TYR A 74 30.24 -5.45 9.12
N PRO A 75 29.04 -4.96 9.47
CA PRO A 75 27.98 -5.62 10.26
C PRO A 75 26.98 -6.44 9.42
N PHE A 76 27.36 -6.91 8.23
CA PHE A 76 26.54 -7.73 7.32
C PHE A 76 25.24 -7.04 6.89
N TYR A 77 25.24 -5.71 6.85
CA TYR A 77 24.05 -4.92 6.58
C TYR A 77 23.85 -4.63 5.08
N SER A 78 22.62 -4.74 4.62
CA SER A 78 22.20 -4.22 3.31
C SER A 78 20.70 -3.91 3.26
N SER A 79 20.34 -3.02 2.33
CA SER A 79 18.96 -2.64 2.06
C SER A 79 18.48 -3.15 0.71
N ASN A 80 17.21 -3.55 0.67
CA ASN A 80 16.53 -4.07 -0.51
C ASN A 80 15.64 -3.05 -1.22
N TYR A 81 15.59 -1.81 -0.70
CA TYR A 81 14.58 -0.85 -1.10
C TYR A 81 15.16 0.40 -1.78
N PRO A 82 14.44 0.98 -2.78
CA PRO A 82 14.81 2.26 -3.38
C PRO A 82 14.86 3.43 -2.37
N PRO A 83 15.66 4.48 -2.66
CA PRO A 83 16.10 5.43 -1.64
C PRO A 83 15.11 6.55 -1.32
N LEU A 84 14.09 6.79 -2.14
CA LEU A 84 13.38 8.08 -2.10
C LEU A 84 12.61 8.31 -0.79
N LEU A 85 12.00 7.28 -0.21
CA LEU A 85 11.34 7.43 1.10
C LEU A 85 12.33 7.90 2.16
N HIS A 86 13.49 7.25 2.23
CA HIS A 86 14.52 7.51 3.21
C HIS A 86 15.15 8.89 3.01
N VAL A 87 15.40 9.29 1.76
CA VAL A 87 15.90 10.63 1.43
C VAL A 87 14.91 11.71 1.84
N LEU A 88 13.60 11.48 1.68
CA LEU A 88 12.57 12.41 2.14
C LEU A 88 12.48 12.49 3.67
N ALA A 89 12.78 11.39 4.37
CA ALA A 89 12.78 11.31 5.82
C ALA A 89 14.09 11.81 6.48
N ALA A 90 15.21 11.82 5.76
CA ALA A 90 16.53 12.20 6.29
C ALA A 90 16.59 13.57 6.97
N PRO A 91 15.92 14.64 6.48
CA PRO A 91 15.89 15.93 7.18
C PRO A 91 15.30 15.86 8.59
N PHE A 92 14.40 14.91 8.85
CA PHE A 92 13.82 14.73 10.18
C PHE A 92 14.83 14.11 11.15
N VAL A 93 15.75 13.27 10.69
CA VAL A 93 16.86 12.75 11.52
C VAL A 93 17.74 13.90 12.01
N TRP A 94 18.03 14.89 11.16
CA TRP A 94 18.86 16.04 11.55
C TRP A 94 18.22 16.90 12.64
N VAL A 95 16.89 17.03 12.62
CA VAL A 95 16.15 17.91 13.53
C VAL A 95 15.75 17.19 14.82
N PHE A 96 15.35 15.92 14.72
CA PHE A 96 14.70 15.18 15.81
C PHE A 96 15.50 13.96 16.28
N GLY A 97 16.58 13.60 15.58
CA GLY A 97 17.29 12.34 15.79
C GLY A 97 16.58 11.12 15.18
N PRO A 98 17.14 9.91 15.34
CA PRO A 98 16.50 8.66 14.93
C PRO A 98 15.17 8.42 15.66
N ALA A 99 14.07 8.29 14.92
CA ALA A 99 12.76 7.97 15.49
C ALA A 99 11.77 7.47 14.42
N TYR A 100 10.80 6.63 14.82
CA TYR A 100 9.80 6.09 13.89
C TYR A 100 8.69 7.07 13.52
N TRP A 101 8.37 8.00 14.42
CA TRP A 101 7.15 8.82 14.34
C TRP A 101 7.07 9.62 13.03
N TYR A 102 8.19 10.14 12.51
CA TYR A 102 8.17 10.95 11.29
C TYR A 102 7.98 10.09 10.04
N GLY A 103 8.54 8.88 10.01
CA GLY A 103 8.33 7.95 8.90
C GLY A 103 6.89 7.48 8.84
N ARG A 104 6.30 7.20 10.00
CA ARG A 104 4.87 6.87 10.16
C ARG A 104 3.95 8.04 9.82
N LEU A 105 4.33 9.25 10.22
CA LEU A 105 3.62 10.47 9.83
C LEU A 105 3.66 10.70 8.31
N LEU A 106 4.80 10.46 7.65
CA LEU A 106 4.90 10.53 6.19
C LEU A 106 3.98 9.51 5.51
N GLY A 107 3.97 8.26 5.98
CA GLY A 107 3.03 7.24 5.50
C GLY A 107 1.58 7.67 5.67
N PHE A 108 1.21 8.11 6.89
CA PHE A 108 -0.13 8.58 7.22
C PHE A 108 -0.57 9.75 6.32
N LEU A 109 0.24 10.80 6.22
CA LEU A 109 -0.05 11.97 5.38
C LEU A 109 -0.10 11.60 3.91
N GLY A 110 0.79 10.73 3.42
CA GLY A 110 0.78 10.25 2.05
C GLY A 110 -0.50 9.49 1.70
N THR A 111 -1.01 8.70 2.64
CA THR A 111 -2.29 7.99 2.52
C THR A 111 -3.48 8.95 2.45
N LEU A 112 -3.50 10.01 3.28
CA LEU A 112 -4.55 11.04 3.22
C LEU A 112 -4.50 11.87 1.94
N LEU A 113 -3.31 12.25 1.50
CA LEU A 113 -3.13 12.98 0.24
C LEU A 113 -3.55 12.13 -0.97
N THR A 114 -3.31 10.81 -0.92
CA THR A 114 -3.82 9.86 -1.91
C THR A 114 -5.35 9.86 -1.94
N ALA A 115 -6.01 9.73 -0.79
CA ALA A 115 -7.47 9.78 -0.69
C ALA A 115 -8.05 11.11 -1.19
N ALA A 116 -7.37 12.23 -0.90
CA ALA A 116 -7.73 13.55 -1.40
C ALA A 116 -7.56 13.65 -2.93
N ALA A 117 -6.49 13.10 -3.49
CA ALA A 117 -6.25 13.05 -4.93
C ALA A 117 -7.30 12.18 -5.66
N ILE A 118 -7.70 11.04 -5.09
CA ILE A 118 -8.81 10.21 -5.57
C ILE A 118 -10.10 11.02 -5.57
N SER A 119 -10.42 11.67 -4.45
CA SER A 119 -11.62 12.52 -4.34
C SER A 119 -11.62 13.64 -5.37
N TYR A 120 -10.48 14.30 -5.55
CA TYR A 120 -10.32 15.36 -6.54
C TYR A 120 -10.51 14.83 -7.97
N ALA A 121 -9.95 13.68 -8.32
CA ALA A 121 -10.11 13.04 -9.63
C ALA A 121 -11.59 12.76 -9.93
N VAL A 122 -12.29 12.14 -8.99
CA VAL A 122 -13.72 11.81 -9.11
C VAL A 122 -14.58 13.08 -9.18
N TYR A 123 -14.25 14.11 -8.41
CA TYR A 123 -14.95 15.39 -8.49
C TYR A 123 -14.73 16.09 -9.82
N ARG A 124 -13.47 16.16 -10.29
CA ARG A 124 -13.09 16.83 -11.54
C ARG A 124 -13.83 16.23 -12.73
N ASP A 125 -13.88 14.90 -12.81
CA ASP A 125 -14.34 14.22 -14.02
C ASP A 125 -15.78 13.68 -13.88
N GLY A 126 -16.29 13.52 -12.65
CA GLY A 126 -17.64 13.08 -12.35
C GLY A 126 -18.60 14.19 -11.88
N GLN A 127 -18.10 15.30 -11.35
CA GLN A 127 -18.84 16.48 -10.87
C GLN A 127 -19.93 16.16 -9.83
N HIS A 128 -19.69 15.19 -8.96
CA HIS A 128 -20.58 14.84 -7.84
C HIS A 128 -19.83 14.86 -6.51
N LYS A 129 -19.98 15.93 -5.72
CA LYS A 129 -19.21 16.20 -4.49
C LYS A 129 -19.24 15.05 -3.47
N LEU A 130 -20.43 14.53 -3.16
CA LEU A 130 -20.55 13.49 -2.14
C LEU A 130 -19.92 12.16 -2.59
N ILE A 131 -20.16 11.71 -3.83
CA ILE A 131 -19.49 10.54 -4.39
C ILE A 131 -17.98 10.70 -4.43
N ALA A 132 -17.48 11.89 -4.77
CA ALA A 132 -16.05 12.18 -4.71
C ALA A 132 -15.49 11.97 -3.30
N LEU A 133 -16.13 12.53 -2.28
CA LEU A 133 -15.74 12.32 -0.88
C LEU A 133 -15.81 10.83 -0.48
N LEU A 134 -16.91 10.14 -0.82
CA LEU A 134 -17.06 8.70 -0.53
C LEU A 134 -15.99 7.86 -1.22
N SER A 135 -15.52 8.25 -2.41
CA SER A 135 -14.46 7.53 -3.14
C SER A 135 -13.11 7.63 -2.41
N GLY A 136 -12.76 8.79 -1.88
CA GLY A 136 -11.57 8.96 -1.05
C GLY A 136 -11.69 8.25 0.29
N LEU A 137 -12.83 8.35 0.96
CA LEU A 137 -13.06 7.63 2.22
C LEU A 137 -13.08 6.11 2.03
N ALA A 138 -13.58 5.62 0.89
CA ALA A 138 -13.56 4.19 0.56
C ALA A 138 -12.13 3.65 0.41
N PHE A 139 -11.19 4.47 -0.08
CA PHE A 139 -9.77 4.10 -0.10
C PHE A 139 -9.23 3.93 1.32
N LEU A 140 -9.53 4.86 2.23
CA LEU A 140 -9.11 4.79 3.64
C LEU A 140 -9.80 3.64 4.42
N ALA A 141 -11.00 3.24 3.98
CA ALA A 141 -11.75 2.16 4.61
C ALA A 141 -11.31 0.75 4.17
N SER A 142 -10.42 0.62 3.19
CA SER A 142 -9.87 -0.68 2.80
C SER A 142 -8.97 -1.25 3.91
N ASN A 143 -9.15 -2.52 4.28
CA ASN A 143 -8.34 -3.19 5.31
C ASN A 143 -6.84 -3.16 4.93
N THR A 144 -6.52 -3.43 3.66
CA THR A 144 -5.14 -3.36 3.14
C THR A 144 -4.55 -1.96 3.31
N ILE A 145 -5.30 -0.91 2.95
CA ILE A 145 -4.82 0.49 3.10
C ILE A 145 -4.72 0.87 4.57
N TYR A 146 -5.64 0.42 5.41
CA TYR A 146 -5.63 0.62 6.85
C TYR A 146 -4.35 0.07 7.47
N HIS A 147 -3.96 -1.17 7.15
CA HIS A 147 -2.77 -1.83 7.66
C HIS A 147 -1.47 -1.11 7.31
N ILE A 148 -1.28 -0.78 6.03
CA ILE A 148 -0.01 -0.22 5.57
C ILE A 148 0.05 1.32 5.63
N GLY A 149 -1.11 1.96 5.78
CA GLY A 149 -1.33 3.39 5.69
C GLY A 149 -0.32 4.21 6.49
N PRO A 150 -0.23 3.99 7.82
CA PRO A 150 0.59 4.80 8.70
C PRO A 150 1.97 4.17 8.98
N LEU A 151 2.33 3.04 8.37
CA LEU A 151 3.63 2.41 8.62
C LEU A 151 4.77 3.25 8.05
N PHE A 152 5.95 3.18 8.65
CA PHE A 152 7.19 3.69 8.06
C PHE A 152 7.66 2.75 6.94
N ARG A 153 6.90 2.71 5.84
CA ARG A 153 7.09 1.76 4.72
C ARG A 153 6.86 2.44 3.38
N GLN A 154 7.44 1.84 2.33
CA GLN A 154 7.54 2.48 1.01
C GLN A 154 6.23 2.52 0.21
N HIS A 155 5.31 1.59 0.45
CA HIS A 155 4.13 1.39 -0.40
C HIS A 155 3.25 2.62 -0.53
N MET A 156 2.90 3.27 0.59
CA MET A 156 1.95 4.39 0.53
C MET A 156 2.54 5.66 -0.08
N THR A 157 3.83 5.89 0.12
CA THR A 157 4.56 6.97 -0.56
C THR A 157 4.65 6.71 -2.07
N MET A 158 4.83 5.44 -2.49
CA MET A 158 4.75 5.06 -3.90
C MET A 158 3.35 5.37 -4.46
N VAL A 159 2.29 4.85 -3.83
CA VAL A 159 0.90 5.04 -4.28
C VAL A 159 0.50 6.52 -4.34
N LEU A 160 1.01 7.34 -3.41
CA LEU A 160 0.85 8.80 -3.48
C LEU A 160 1.39 9.37 -4.78
N PHE A 161 2.67 9.09 -5.09
CA PHE A 161 3.29 9.60 -6.31
C PHE A 161 2.63 9.05 -7.57
N GLU A 162 2.24 7.77 -7.59
CA GLU A 162 1.48 7.17 -8.68
C GLU A 162 0.14 7.87 -8.91
N THR A 163 -0.64 8.05 -7.84
CA THR A 163 -1.97 8.65 -7.89
C THR A 163 -1.87 10.10 -8.36
N LEU A 164 -0.94 10.89 -7.80
CA LEU A 164 -0.71 12.26 -8.24
C LEU A 164 -0.29 12.30 -9.72
N ALA A 165 0.65 11.45 -10.14
CA ALA A 165 1.08 11.36 -11.53
C ALA A 165 -0.10 11.11 -12.47
N VAL A 166 -0.94 10.11 -12.15
CA VAL A 166 -2.13 9.76 -12.92
C VAL A 166 -3.12 10.92 -12.97
N VAL A 167 -3.39 11.57 -11.84
CA VAL A 167 -4.32 12.71 -11.77
C VAL A 167 -3.84 13.91 -12.59
N PHE A 168 -2.54 14.22 -12.56
CA PHE A 168 -1.94 15.28 -13.37
C PHE A 168 -1.93 14.94 -14.87
N LEU A 169 -1.62 13.69 -15.22
CA LEU A 169 -1.43 13.27 -16.61
C LEU A 169 -2.72 12.92 -17.36
N ALA A 170 -3.81 12.60 -16.65
CA ALA A 170 -5.08 12.15 -17.25
C ALA A 170 -5.60 13.08 -18.36
N HIS A 171 -5.38 14.40 -18.24
CA HIS A 171 -5.81 15.41 -19.21
C HIS A 171 -4.64 16.18 -19.85
N ALA A 172 -3.39 15.74 -19.65
CA ALA A 172 -2.21 16.48 -20.13
C ALA A 172 -2.23 16.73 -21.65
N ASN A 173 -2.81 15.80 -22.43
CA ASN A 173 -2.90 15.93 -23.87
C ASN A 173 -3.96 16.94 -24.36
N GLU A 174 -4.92 17.30 -23.50
CA GLU A 174 -6.02 18.22 -23.80
C GLU A 174 -5.65 19.68 -23.51
N ILE A 175 -4.55 19.90 -22.78
CA ILE A 175 -4.04 21.25 -22.49
C ILE A 175 -3.55 21.91 -23.78
N ALA A 176 -4.24 22.95 -24.24
CA ALA A 176 -3.88 23.70 -25.45
C ALA A 176 -2.55 24.46 -25.29
N ASP A 177 -2.39 25.16 -24.17
CA ASP A 177 -1.19 25.94 -23.86
C ASP A 177 0.06 25.04 -23.79
N LYS A 178 1.06 25.36 -24.63
CA LYS A 178 2.27 24.53 -24.76
C LYS A 178 3.11 24.54 -23.49
N SER A 179 3.25 25.69 -22.82
CA SER A 179 4.09 25.84 -21.64
C SER A 179 3.50 25.08 -20.45
N LYS A 180 2.21 25.29 -20.18
CA LYS A 180 1.45 24.58 -19.15
C LYS A 180 1.49 23.07 -19.38
N ARG A 181 1.28 22.62 -20.62
CA ARG A 181 1.35 21.20 -20.96
C ARG A 181 2.73 20.60 -20.71
N ARG A 182 3.80 21.29 -21.09
CA ARG A 182 5.18 20.83 -20.83
C ARG A 182 5.44 20.70 -19.33
N ARG A 183 5.00 21.67 -18.53
CA ARG A 183 5.11 21.62 -17.06
C ARG A 183 4.32 20.44 -16.48
N THR A 184 3.09 20.21 -16.94
CA THR A 184 2.28 19.06 -16.50
C THR A 184 2.93 17.73 -16.86
N LEU A 185 3.50 17.59 -18.06
CA LEU A 185 4.21 16.38 -18.47
C LEU A 185 5.48 16.17 -17.64
N LEU A 186 6.26 17.22 -17.41
CA LEU A 186 7.47 17.16 -16.58
C LEU A 186 7.15 16.76 -15.14
N LEU A 187 6.16 17.41 -14.52
CA LEU A 187 5.72 17.08 -13.16
C LEU A 187 5.17 15.65 -13.08
N GLY A 188 4.27 15.28 -13.99
CA GLY A 188 3.66 13.95 -13.99
C GLY A 188 4.67 12.82 -14.20
N LEU A 189 5.60 12.96 -15.15
CA LEU A 189 6.65 11.96 -15.39
C LEU A 189 7.71 11.96 -14.29
N GLY A 190 8.02 13.12 -13.70
CA GLY A 190 8.86 13.22 -12.51
C GLY A 190 8.25 12.47 -11.32
N LEU A 191 6.93 12.56 -11.13
CA LEU A 191 6.21 11.78 -10.12
C LEU A 191 6.21 10.27 -10.41
N VAL A 192 6.13 9.84 -11.68
CA VAL A 192 6.30 8.41 -12.03
C VAL A 192 7.71 7.91 -11.67
N ILE A 193 8.74 8.71 -11.97
CA ILE A 193 10.13 8.38 -11.60
C ILE A 193 10.26 8.33 -10.07
N ALA A 194 9.70 9.31 -9.37
CA ALA A 194 9.66 9.33 -7.91
C ALA A 194 9.02 8.07 -7.34
N ALA A 195 7.86 7.65 -7.86
CA ALA A 195 7.22 6.41 -7.46
C ALA A 195 8.13 5.19 -7.65
N GLY A 196 8.82 5.07 -8.80
CA GLY A 196 9.77 3.97 -9.07
C GLY A 196 10.97 3.95 -8.13
N TYR A 197 11.46 5.13 -7.73
CA TYR A 197 12.52 5.28 -6.73
C TYR A 197 12.01 5.28 -5.29
N THR A 198 10.70 5.18 -5.08
CA THR A 198 10.12 4.76 -3.81
C THR A 198 9.95 3.26 -3.79
N LYS A 199 9.34 2.62 -4.78
CA LYS A 199 9.26 1.16 -4.86
C LYS A 199 9.13 0.73 -6.32
N GLN A 200 9.87 -0.32 -6.67
CA GLN A 200 9.97 -0.79 -8.06
C GLN A 200 8.62 -1.15 -8.68
N LEU A 201 7.64 -1.57 -7.86
CA LEU A 201 6.28 -1.93 -8.26
C LEU A 201 5.58 -0.83 -9.10
N ALA A 202 6.01 0.42 -8.99
CA ALA A 202 5.52 1.53 -9.79
C ALA A 202 5.77 1.42 -11.31
N TYR A 203 6.56 0.43 -11.76
CA TYR A 203 6.70 0.12 -13.19
C TYR A 203 5.33 -0.13 -13.86
N ALA A 204 4.34 -0.64 -13.12
CA ALA A 204 2.97 -0.81 -13.59
C ALA A 204 2.32 0.54 -13.95
N THR A 205 2.45 1.54 -13.07
CA THR A 205 1.97 2.90 -13.31
C THR A 205 2.74 3.55 -14.46
N ALA A 206 4.05 3.39 -14.52
CA ALA A 206 4.87 3.87 -15.64
C ALA A 206 4.40 3.29 -16.98
N SER A 207 4.07 2.00 -17.01
CA SER A 207 3.56 1.29 -18.18
C SER A 207 2.18 1.83 -18.60
N ALA A 208 1.24 2.00 -17.64
CA ALA A 208 -0.07 2.56 -17.93
C ALA A 208 0.01 3.99 -18.48
N VAL A 209 0.86 4.84 -17.89
CA VAL A 209 1.12 6.20 -18.37
C VAL A 209 1.74 6.19 -19.76
N GLY A 210 2.75 5.34 -19.99
CA GLY A 210 3.41 5.20 -21.30
C GLY A 210 2.43 4.79 -22.39
N VAL A 211 1.64 3.74 -22.15
CA VAL A 211 0.59 3.26 -23.06
C VAL A 211 -0.44 4.36 -23.32
N PHE A 212 -0.93 5.04 -22.29
CA PHE A 212 -1.88 6.15 -22.45
C PHE A 212 -1.33 7.27 -23.33
N LEU A 213 -0.09 7.71 -23.06
CA LEU A 213 0.53 8.77 -23.84
C LEU A 213 0.74 8.33 -25.30
N LEU A 214 1.17 7.09 -25.54
CA LEU A 214 1.37 6.52 -26.87
C LEU A 214 0.07 6.45 -27.66
N LEU A 215 -1.01 5.97 -27.05
CA LEU A 215 -2.34 5.87 -27.67
C LEU A 215 -2.92 7.25 -28.03
N ARG A 216 -2.59 8.29 -27.25
CA ARG A 216 -3.14 9.64 -27.46
C ARG A 216 -2.29 10.51 -28.38
N GLN A 217 -0.96 10.46 -28.25
CA GLN A 217 0.00 11.33 -28.93
C GLN A 217 1.38 10.62 -29.08
N PRO A 218 1.56 9.72 -30.07
CA PRO A 218 2.73 8.82 -30.13
C PRO A 218 4.06 9.55 -30.23
N ARG A 219 4.18 10.59 -31.09
CA ARG A 219 5.43 11.36 -31.22
C ARG A 219 5.84 12.03 -29.90
N ARG A 220 4.87 12.60 -29.18
CA ARG A 220 5.13 13.26 -27.90
C ARG A 220 5.48 12.24 -26.83
N ALA A 221 4.78 11.11 -26.82
CA ALA A 221 5.04 10.02 -25.91
C ALA A 221 6.45 9.46 -26.08
N LEU A 222 6.94 9.29 -27.31
CA LEU A 222 8.31 8.84 -27.56
C LEU A 222 9.35 9.84 -27.02
N VAL A 223 9.19 11.14 -27.28
CA VAL A 223 10.16 12.15 -26.81
C VAL A 223 10.17 12.25 -25.28
N TRP A 224 9.00 12.39 -24.67
CA TRP A 224 8.89 12.54 -23.21
C TRP A 224 9.18 11.23 -22.47
N GLY A 225 8.76 10.10 -23.04
CA GLY A 225 9.05 8.77 -22.54
C GLY A 225 10.54 8.46 -22.60
N ALA A 226 11.21 8.75 -23.72
CA ALA A 226 12.67 8.60 -23.83
C ALA A 226 13.43 9.51 -22.86
N GLY A 227 12.99 10.77 -22.70
CA GLY A 227 13.57 11.67 -21.72
C GLY A 227 13.41 11.18 -20.27
N ALA A 228 12.21 10.73 -19.90
CA ALA A 228 11.95 10.16 -18.58
C ALA A 228 12.74 8.87 -18.34
N ALA A 229 12.81 7.99 -19.34
CA ALA A 229 13.60 6.76 -19.28
C ALA A 229 15.10 7.07 -19.14
N ALA A 230 15.63 8.05 -19.87
CA ALA A 230 17.03 8.45 -19.76
C ALA A 230 17.36 8.99 -18.36
N VAL A 231 16.48 9.81 -17.76
CA VAL A 231 16.65 10.29 -16.37
C VAL A 231 16.58 9.12 -15.38
N GLY A 232 15.55 8.27 -15.51
CA GLY A 232 15.37 7.10 -14.67
C GLY A 232 16.58 6.17 -14.72
N VAL A 233 17.01 5.76 -15.91
CA VAL A 233 18.20 4.91 -16.11
C VAL A 233 19.48 5.62 -15.64
N GLY A 234 19.61 6.91 -15.88
CA GLY A 234 20.77 7.70 -15.44
C GLY A 234 20.95 7.66 -13.92
N ILE A 235 19.87 7.88 -13.16
CA ILE A 235 19.89 7.77 -11.69
C ILE A 235 20.25 6.33 -11.28
N PHE A 236 19.67 5.33 -11.93
CA PHE A 236 19.89 3.92 -11.61
C PHE A 236 21.36 3.53 -11.78
N LEU A 237 21.94 3.87 -12.93
CA LEU A 237 23.34 3.61 -13.24
C LEU A 237 24.27 4.36 -12.30
N TRP A 238 23.95 5.62 -11.98
CA TRP A 238 24.73 6.40 -11.03
C TRP A 238 24.78 5.74 -9.65
N ILE A 239 23.64 5.33 -9.08
CA ILE A 239 23.60 4.63 -7.78
C ILE A 239 24.37 3.31 -7.87
N ASN A 240 24.20 2.55 -8.96
CA ASN A 240 24.91 1.28 -9.14
C ASN A 240 26.43 1.44 -9.17
N ILE A 241 26.93 2.44 -9.90
CA ILE A 241 28.35 2.76 -9.97
C ILE A 241 28.85 3.23 -8.59
N ALA A 242 28.10 4.11 -7.93
CA ALA A 242 28.46 4.66 -6.61
C ALA A 242 28.51 3.58 -5.51
N THR A 243 27.81 2.46 -5.69
CA THR A 243 27.73 1.35 -4.74
C THR A 243 28.52 0.12 -5.19
N SER A 244 29.37 0.26 -6.21
CA SER A 244 30.16 -0.86 -6.77
C SER A 244 29.33 -2.10 -7.14
N GLY A 245 28.11 -1.89 -7.65
CA GLY A 245 27.19 -2.96 -8.04
C GLY A 245 26.26 -3.46 -6.92
N GLN A 246 26.45 -3.03 -5.67
CA GLN A 246 25.62 -3.48 -4.54
C GLN A 246 24.15 -3.07 -4.72
N TRP A 247 23.87 -1.91 -5.32
CA TRP A 247 22.49 -1.52 -5.63
C TRP A 247 21.76 -2.57 -6.49
N TRP A 248 22.37 -3.04 -7.58
CA TRP A 248 21.79 -4.08 -8.43
C TRP A 248 21.65 -5.41 -7.69
N LEU A 249 22.70 -5.82 -6.97
CA LEU A 249 22.70 -7.06 -6.20
C LEU A 249 21.53 -7.09 -5.23
N GLN A 250 21.41 -6.05 -4.41
CA GLN A 250 20.48 -6.01 -3.30
C GLN A 250 19.04 -5.78 -3.73
N THR A 251 18.80 -4.87 -4.69
CA THR A 251 17.42 -4.47 -5.02
C THR A 251 16.82 -5.23 -6.20
N ILE A 252 17.64 -5.89 -7.03
CA ILE A 252 17.17 -6.67 -8.18
C ILE A 252 17.46 -8.15 -7.96
N SER A 253 18.75 -8.52 -7.83
CA SER A 253 19.16 -9.92 -7.88
C SER A 253 18.66 -10.71 -6.67
N ALA A 254 18.79 -10.14 -5.47
CA ALA A 254 18.33 -10.76 -4.23
C ALA A 254 16.79 -10.89 -4.13
N ASN A 255 16.03 -10.05 -4.84
CA ASN A 255 14.57 -10.03 -4.77
C ASN A 255 13.91 -10.89 -5.87
N ILE A 256 14.69 -11.74 -6.55
CA ILE A 256 14.17 -12.80 -7.41
C ILE A 256 13.72 -13.93 -6.49
N ASN A 257 12.45 -13.85 -6.10
CA ASN A 257 11.88 -14.72 -5.09
C ASN A 257 10.96 -15.77 -5.69
N ASP A 258 10.85 -16.90 -5.00
CA ASP A 258 9.92 -17.98 -5.32
C ASP A 258 8.47 -17.49 -5.35
N TYR A 259 7.68 -18.14 -6.20
CA TYR A 259 6.26 -17.84 -6.36
C TYR A 259 5.41 -18.86 -5.61
N ILE A 260 4.47 -18.37 -4.80
CA ILE A 260 3.58 -19.13 -3.92
C ILE A 260 2.15 -19.05 -4.49
N PRO A 261 1.68 -20.08 -5.23
CA PRO A 261 0.38 -20.04 -5.90
C PRO A 261 -0.80 -19.87 -4.93
N ASP A 262 -0.79 -20.55 -3.80
CA ASP A 262 -1.89 -20.49 -2.83
C ASP A 262 -2.07 -19.09 -2.23
N GLN A 263 -0.95 -18.38 -2.00
CA GLN A 263 -0.96 -16.98 -1.56
C GLN A 263 -1.64 -16.09 -2.59
N ILE A 264 -1.30 -16.18 -3.88
CA ILE A 264 -1.93 -15.30 -4.86
C ILE A 264 -3.42 -15.57 -5.05
N PHE A 265 -3.85 -16.84 -5.09
CA PHE A 265 -5.27 -17.16 -5.21
C PHE A 265 -6.05 -16.73 -3.97
N GLY A 266 -5.48 -16.94 -2.78
CA GLY A 266 -6.03 -16.45 -1.51
C GLY A 266 -6.19 -14.93 -1.50
N LEU A 267 -5.14 -14.20 -1.88
CA LEU A 267 -5.14 -12.73 -1.90
C LEU A 267 -6.11 -12.14 -2.93
N PHE A 268 -6.23 -12.71 -4.13
CA PHE A 268 -7.24 -12.25 -5.10
C PHE A 268 -8.67 -12.54 -4.64
N ARG A 269 -8.90 -13.71 -4.02
CA ARG A 269 -10.20 -14.05 -3.42
C ARG A 269 -10.55 -13.07 -2.31
N LEU A 270 -9.59 -12.75 -1.46
CA LEU A 270 -9.75 -11.78 -0.38
C LEU A 270 -10.00 -10.37 -0.92
N TRP A 271 -9.19 -9.92 -1.88
CA TRP A 271 -9.36 -8.63 -2.54
C TRP A 271 -10.76 -8.49 -3.15
N PHE A 272 -11.26 -9.52 -3.85
CA PHE A 272 -12.61 -9.51 -4.38
C PHE A 272 -13.69 -9.60 -3.30
N GLY A 273 -13.48 -10.40 -2.25
CA GLY A 273 -14.41 -10.51 -1.12
C GLY A 273 -14.62 -9.19 -0.37
N LEU A 274 -13.54 -8.45 -0.15
CA LEU A 274 -13.55 -7.15 0.52
C LEU A 274 -14.04 -6.03 -0.40
N HIS A 275 -13.56 -6.00 -1.65
CA HIS A 275 -13.73 -4.84 -2.54
C HIS A 275 -14.74 -5.06 -3.68
N GLY A 276 -15.40 -6.22 -3.76
CA GLY A 276 -16.31 -6.60 -4.85
C GLY A 276 -17.39 -5.57 -5.16
N PHE A 277 -17.92 -4.91 -4.11
CA PHE A 277 -18.91 -3.82 -4.25
C PHE A 277 -18.40 -2.62 -5.08
N LEU A 278 -17.08 -2.39 -5.13
CA LEU A 278 -16.44 -1.33 -5.91
C LEU A 278 -15.68 -1.85 -7.14
N ILE A 279 -15.20 -3.10 -7.12
CA ILE A 279 -14.58 -3.75 -8.28
C ILE A 279 -15.59 -3.88 -9.42
N VAL A 280 -16.81 -4.35 -9.12
CA VAL A 280 -17.85 -4.54 -10.13
C VAL A 280 -18.18 -3.23 -10.88
N PRO A 281 -18.52 -2.10 -10.21
CA PRO A 281 -18.75 -0.84 -10.93
C PRO A 281 -17.50 -0.30 -11.63
N ALA A 282 -16.29 -0.51 -11.10
CA ALA A 282 -15.05 -0.16 -11.78
C ALA A 282 -14.87 -0.94 -13.11
N LEU A 283 -15.11 -2.25 -13.10
CA LEU A 283 -15.09 -3.09 -14.30
C LEU A 283 -16.16 -2.68 -15.32
N LEU A 284 -17.38 -2.37 -14.86
CA LEU A 284 -18.44 -1.88 -15.72
C LEU A 284 -18.08 -0.54 -16.38
N TYR A 285 -17.41 0.36 -15.65
CA TYR A 285 -16.91 1.62 -16.21
C TYR A 285 -15.79 1.40 -17.22
N ALA A 286 -14.83 0.50 -16.92
CA ALA A 286 -13.76 0.13 -17.84
C ALA A 286 -14.32 -0.49 -19.13
N ALA A 287 -15.29 -1.40 -19.03
CA ALA A 287 -15.99 -1.98 -20.17
C ALA A 287 -16.73 -0.91 -20.97
N TYR A 288 -17.40 0.03 -20.30
CA TYR A 288 -18.02 1.17 -20.98
C TYR A 288 -17.00 1.99 -21.78
N GLU A 289 -15.83 2.29 -21.20
CA GLU A 289 -14.81 3.06 -21.89
C GLU A 289 -14.19 2.31 -23.07
N LEU A 290 -14.09 0.99 -22.98
CA LEU A 290 -13.58 0.14 -24.06
C LEU A 290 -14.52 0.13 -25.28
N TYR A 291 -15.84 0.07 -25.07
CA TYR A 291 -16.80 -0.14 -26.15
C TYR A 291 -17.54 1.12 -26.60
N PHE A 292 -17.69 2.12 -25.74
CA PHE A 292 -18.59 3.26 -25.96
C PHE A 292 -17.93 4.63 -25.75
N SER A 293 -16.71 4.67 -25.21
CA SER A 293 -15.95 5.91 -25.03
C SER A 293 -14.50 5.73 -25.48
N ARG A 294 -13.63 6.67 -25.11
CA ARG A 294 -12.18 6.53 -25.23
C ARG A 294 -11.60 6.09 -23.89
N LEU A 295 -10.67 5.14 -23.91
CA LEU A 295 -9.95 4.69 -22.71
C LEU A 295 -9.24 5.84 -22.01
N SER A 296 -9.62 6.11 -20.76
CA SER A 296 -8.94 7.07 -19.89
C SER A 296 -7.65 6.48 -19.32
N LEU A 297 -6.78 7.35 -18.81
CA LEU A 297 -5.59 6.91 -18.07
C LEU A 297 -5.99 6.11 -16.83
N TYR A 298 -7.09 6.44 -16.15
CA TYR A 298 -7.56 5.69 -14.98
C TYR A 298 -7.93 4.25 -15.33
N THR A 299 -8.59 4.01 -16.47
CA THR A 299 -8.95 2.66 -16.92
C THR A 299 -7.71 1.83 -17.24
N LEU A 300 -6.74 2.41 -17.94
CA LEU A 300 -5.47 1.73 -18.22
C LEU A 300 -4.70 1.45 -16.93
N TRP A 301 -4.67 2.42 -16.01
CA TRP A 301 -4.00 2.28 -14.73
C TRP A 301 -4.63 1.18 -13.87
N PHE A 302 -5.96 1.13 -13.77
CA PHE A 302 -6.66 0.06 -13.06
C PHE A 302 -6.33 -1.32 -13.62
N VAL A 303 -6.43 -1.51 -14.94
CA VAL A 303 -6.15 -2.81 -15.58
C VAL A 303 -4.71 -3.24 -15.35
N VAL A 304 -3.74 -2.35 -15.56
CA VAL A 304 -2.32 -2.67 -15.40
C VAL A 304 -1.95 -2.87 -13.93
N ALA A 305 -2.50 -2.07 -13.00
CA ALA A 305 -2.28 -2.23 -11.57
C ALA A 305 -2.86 -3.55 -11.05
N THR A 306 -4.08 -3.91 -11.43
CA THR A 306 -4.68 -5.21 -11.08
C THR A 306 -3.89 -6.39 -11.65
N ALA A 307 -3.42 -6.30 -12.89
CA ALA A 307 -2.56 -7.33 -13.47
C ALA A 307 -1.23 -7.44 -12.71
N ASN A 308 -0.65 -6.30 -12.31
CA ASN A 308 0.58 -6.26 -11.54
C ASN A 308 0.43 -6.87 -10.13
N SER A 309 -0.77 -6.83 -9.53
CA SER A 309 -1.04 -7.49 -8.24
C SER A 309 -0.84 -9.01 -8.27
N VAL A 310 -0.70 -9.65 -9.45
CA VAL A 310 -0.24 -11.04 -9.58
C VAL A 310 1.12 -11.26 -8.93
N THR A 311 1.97 -10.23 -8.86
CA THR A 311 3.27 -10.30 -8.17
C THR A 311 3.16 -10.41 -6.64
N ALA A 312 1.97 -10.21 -6.07
CA ALA A 312 1.70 -10.47 -4.66
C ALA A 312 1.89 -11.93 -4.26
N GLY A 313 1.97 -12.86 -5.22
CA GLY A 313 2.28 -14.27 -4.96
C GLY A 313 3.74 -14.57 -4.65
N LYS A 314 4.66 -13.61 -4.78
CA LYS A 314 6.08 -13.85 -4.49
C LYS A 314 6.34 -13.92 -2.98
N TRP A 315 7.37 -14.68 -2.58
CA TRP A 315 7.90 -14.61 -1.23
C TRP A 315 8.27 -13.17 -0.84
N GLY A 316 7.92 -12.78 0.39
CA GLY A 316 8.08 -11.40 0.90
C GLY A 316 7.10 -10.37 0.32
N ALA A 317 6.23 -10.77 -0.62
CA ALA A 317 5.11 -9.96 -1.07
C ALA A 317 3.85 -10.24 -0.24
N GLY A 318 2.82 -9.40 -0.42
CA GLY A 318 1.59 -9.52 0.35
C GLY A 318 0.45 -8.66 -0.20
N ASP A 319 -0.61 -8.52 0.59
CA ASP A 319 -1.82 -7.78 0.25
C ASP A 319 -1.57 -6.31 -0.15
N SER A 320 -0.54 -5.67 0.41
CA SER A 320 -0.09 -4.32 0.05
C SER A 320 0.16 -4.10 -1.46
N TYR A 321 0.41 -5.16 -2.23
CA TYR A 321 0.56 -5.11 -3.70
C TYR A 321 -0.75 -4.82 -4.44
N PHE A 322 -1.89 -4.80 -3.74
CA PHE A 322 -3.18 -4.37 -4.26
C PHE A 322 -3.44 -2.88 -4.04
N ALA A 323 -2.59 -2.14 -3.30
CA ALA A 323 -2.85 -0.75 -2.93
C ALA A 323 -3.05 0.18 -4.14
N THR A 324 -2.20 0.08 -5.17
CA THR A 324 -2.35 0.81 -6.43
C THR A 324 -3.66 0.45 -7.15
N ALA A 325 -4.03 -0.84 -7.17
CA ALA A 325 -5.27 -1.30 -7.78
C ALA A 325 -6.52 -0.81 -7.01
N ILE A 326 -6.45 -0.73 -5.68
CA ILE A 326 -7.51 -0.19 -4.81
C ILE A 326 -7.68 1.31 -5.08
N ALA A 327 -6.59 2.09 -5.19
CA ALA A 327 -6.64 3.51 -5.54
C ALA A 327 -7.33 3.72 -6.91
N ALA A 328 -6.92 2.96 -7.93
CA ALA A 328 -7.49 3.03 -9.27
C ALA A 328 -8.97 2.60 -9.29
N MET A 329 -9.33 1.55 -8.55
CA MET A 329 -10.70 1.06 -8.38
C MET A 329 -11.60 2.14 -7.76
N CYS A 330 -11.16 2.81 -6.70
CA CYS A 330 -11.91 3.88 -6.05
C CYS A 330 -12.21 5.04 -7.03
N ILE A 331 -11.25 5.41 -7.90
CA ILE A 331 -11.50 6.41 -8.95
C ILE A 331 -12.56 5.90 -9.93
N LEU A 332 -12.38 4.72 -10.53
CA LEU A 332 -13.30 4.23 -11.57
C LEU A 332 -14.72 3.96 -11.04
N SER A 333 -14.83 3.36 -9.85
CA SER A 333 -16.11 3.16 -9.18
C SER A 333 -16.78 4.48 -8.84
N GLY A 334 -16.02 5.48 -8.38
CA GLY A 334 -16.50 6.84 -8.14
C GLY A 334 -17.04 7.51 -9.41
N LEU A 335 -16.32 7.40 -10.53
CA LEU A 335 -16.76 7.92 -11.83
C LEU A 335 -18.01 7.21 -12.35
N PHE A 336 -18.10 5.89 -12.18
CA PHE A 336 -19.31 5.11 -12.48
C PHE A 336 -20.50 5.63 -11.66
N ALA A 337 -20.35 5.72 -10.35
CA ALA A 337 -21.37 6.16 -9.42
C ALA A 337 -21.86 7.58 -9.75
N ALA A 338 -20.92 8.52 -9.98
CA ALA A 338 -21.24 9.89 -10.33
C ALA A 338 -22.03 9.97 -11.65
N ARG A 339 -21.63 9.22 -12.69
CA ARG A 339 -22.35 9.19 -13.97
C ARG A 339 -23.74 8.57 -13.86
N CYS A 340 -23.89 7.49 -13.09
CA CYS A 340 -25.17 6.84 -12.84
C CYS A 340 -26.17 7.81 -12.17
N LEU A 341 -25.76 8.47 -11.09
CA LEU A 341 -26.62 9.41 -10.37
C LEU A 341 -26.95 10.67 -11.17
N ARG A 342 -26.04 11.14 -12.03
CA ARG A 342 -26.26 12.31 -12.88
C ARG A 342 -26.97 11.98 -14.21
N GLY A 343 -27.07 10.69 -14.57
CA GLY A 343 -27.70 10.26 -15.82
C GLY A 343 -26.92 10.64 -17.08
N GLU A 344 -25.61 10.81 -16.98
CA GLU A 344 -24.76 11.37 -18.04
C GLU A 344 -24.10 10.32 -18.95
N TRP A 345 -24.67 9.12 -19.03
CA TRP A 345 -24.16 8.08 -19.91
C TRP A 345 -24.36 8.43 -21.39
N ARG A 346 -23.30 8.28 -22.19
CA ARG A 346 -23.30 8.58 -23.64
C ARG A 346 -22.94 7.33 -24.43
N PHE A 347 -23.87 6.88 -25.27
CA PHE A 347 -23.67 5.70 -26.11
C PHE A 347 -23.68 6.12 -27.58
N PRO A 348 -22.50 6.25 -28.23
CA PRO A 348 -22.43 6.59 -29.65
C PRO A 348 -23.01 5.46 -30.51
N ALA A 349 -23.49 5.79 -31.71
CA ALA A 349 -24.05 4.82 -32.65
C ALA A 349 -22.96 3.89 -33.21
N THR A 350 -22.70 2.78 -32.52
CA THR A 350 -21.80 1.68 -32.92
C THR A 350 -22.58 0.46 -33.38
N TYR A 351 -21.90 -0.55 -33.93
CA TYR A 351 -22.54 -1.83 -34.26
C TYR A 351 -23.18 -2.50 -33.03
N LEU A 352 -22.56 -2.38 -31.84
CA LEU A 352 -23.09 -2.89 -30.58
C LEU A 352 -24.39 -2.18 -30.19
N THR A 353 -24.43 -0.85 -30.25
CA THR A 353 -25.67 -0.12 -29.94
C THR A 353 -26.77 -0.41 -30.97
N ARG A 354 -26.41 -0.67 -32.24
CA ARG A 354 -27.37 -1.07 -33.28
C ARG A 354 -27.91 -2.49 -33.06
N ALA A 355 -27.05 -3.44 -32.70
CA ALA A 355 -27.44 -4.81 -32.37
C ALA A 355 -28.32 -4.85 -31.11
N ALA A 356 -27.94 -4.10 -30.06
CA ALA A 356 -28.74 -3.95 -28.85
C ALA A 356 -30.09 -3.28 -29.17
N ALA A 357 -30.12 -2.25 -30.00
CA ALA A 357 -31.36 -1.61 -30.44
C ALA A 357 -32.22 -2.50 -31.35
N ALA A 358 -31.65 -3.48 -32.04
CA ALA A 358 -32.42 -4.49 -32.78
C ALA A 358 -33.10 -5.49 -31.83
N LEU A 359 -32.38 -5.93 -30.78
CA LEU A 359 -32.87 -6.87 -29.76
C LEU A 359 -33.86 -6.23 -28.78
N PHE A 360 -33.58 -5.01 -28.31
CA PHE A 360 -34.32 -4.34 -27.23
C PHE A 360 -35.01 -3.05 -27.70
N GLY A 361 -35.31 -2.96 -28.99
CA GLY A 361 -35.59 -1.70 -29.69
C GLY A 361 -36.70 -0.82 -29.12
N ARG A 362 -37.72 -1.35 -28.45
CA ARG A 362 -38.74 -0.51 -27.78
C ARG A 362 -38.22 0.15 -26.50
N PHE A 363 -37.28 -0.47 -25.80
CA PHE A 363 -36.74 -0.01 -24.52
C PHE A 363 -35.55 0.94 -24.71
N LEU A 364 -34.69 0.69 -25.70
CA LEU A 364 -33.48 1.49 -25.95
C LEU A 364 -33.68 2.72 -26.84
N ARG A 365 -34.79 2.81 -27.60
CA ARG A 365 -35.07 3.93 -28.52
C ARG A 365 -35.52 5.23 -27.83
N GLY A 366 -35.82 5.22 -26.54
CA GLY A 366 -36.21 6.42 -25.78
C GLY A 366 -35.32 6.67 -24.56
N ASP A 367 -35.44 7.83 -23.94
CA ASP A 367 -34.75 8.16 -22.68
C ASP A 367 -35.28 7.37 -21.46
N LEU A 368 -36.24 6.46 -21.68
CA LEU A 368 -36.91 5.70 -20.63
C LEU A 368 -35.95 4.80 -19.85
N TRP A 369 -35.04 4.10 -20.54
CA TRP A 369 -34.05 3.26 -19.89
C TRP A 369 -33.01 4.08 -19.13
N LYS A 370 -32.65 5.28 -19.62
CA LYS A 370 -31.76 6.21 -18.91
C LYS A 370 -32.41 6.68 -17.61
N ARG A 371 -33.70 7.03 -17.66
CA ARG A 371 -34.49 7.39 -16.47
C ARG A 371 -34.61 6.23 -15.48
N ALA A 372 -34.83 5.01 -15.98
CA ALA A 372 -34.87 3.81 -15.14
C ALA A 372 -33.50 3.54 -14.49
N LEU A 373 -32.41 3.68 -15.23
CA LEU A 373 -31.05 3.53 -14.72
C LEU A 373 -30.71 4.59 -13.67
N SER A 374 -31.00 5.87 -13.93
CA SER A 374 -30.83 6.94 -12.95
C SER A 374 -31.71 6.73 -11.71
N GLY A 375 -32.95 6.25 -11.89
CA GLY A 375 -33.86 5.92 -10.80
C GLY A 375 -33.33 4.77 -9.93
N ALA A 376 -32.86 3.69 -10.55
CA ALA A 376 -32.23 2.57 -9.84
C ALA A 376 -30.93 3.00 -9.14
N ALA A 377 -30.14 3.86 -9.77
CA ALA A 377 -28.89 4.38 -9.21
C ALA A 377 -29.09 5.12 -7.88
N LEU A 378 -30.25 5.78 -7.68
CA LEU A 378 -30.59 6.44 -6.42
C LEU A 378 -30.61 5.47 -5.22
N ILE A 379 -30.81 4.17 -5.45
CA ILE A 379 -30.82 3.14 -4.40
C ILE A 379 -29.54 2.30 -4.46
N VAL A 380 -29.17 1.83 -5.66
CA VAL A 380 -28.06 0.90 -5.84
C VAL A 380 -26.72 1.54 -5.46
N ILE A 381 -26.44 2.77 -5.89
CA ILE A 381 -25.12 3.40 -5.64
C ILE A 381 -24.85 3.56 -4.13
N PRO A 382 -25.77 4.12 -3.32
CA PRO A 382 -25.57 4.18 -1.87
C PRO A 382 -25.39 2.80 -1.24
N LEU A 383 -26.18 1.79 -1.67
CA LEU A 383 -26.07 0.43 -1.16
C LEU A 383 -24.73 -0.22 -1.50
N LEU A 384 -24.10 0.11 -2.64
CA LEU A 384 -22.75 -0.35 -2.94
C LEU A 384 -21.73 0.18 -1.93
N TYR A 385 -21.81 1.46 -1.54
CA TYR A 385 -20.91 2.02 -0.53
C TYR A 385 -21.20 1.49 0.88
N ILE A 386 -22.46 1.27 1.24
CA ILE A 386 -22.83 0.63 2.52
C ILE A 386 -22.33 -0.83 2.55
N GLY A 387 -22.56 -1.58 1.48
CA GLY A 387 -22.09 -2.94 1.32
C GLY A 387 -20.57 -3.04 1.39
N TYR A 388 -19.88 -2.10 0.74
CA TYR A 388 -18.42 -1.97 0.83
C TYR A 388 -17.96 -1.71 2.26
N GLY A 389 -18.50 -0.69 2.94
CA GLY A 389 -18.12 -0.38 4.32
C GLY A 389 -18.44 -1.51 5.31
N ARG A 390 -19.43 -2.36 5.02
CA ARG A 390 -19.65 -3.60 5.78
C ARG A 390 -18.60 -4.65 5.45
N ALA A 391 -18.29 -4.84 4.16
CA ALA A 391 -17.34 -5.85 3.70
C ALA A 391 -15.92 -5.58 4.17
N THR A 392 -15.55 -4.31 4.34
CA THR A 392 -14.23 -3.88 4.81
C THR A 392 -14.22 -3.51 6.30
N LEU A 393 -15.22 -3.92 7.08
CA LEU A 393 -15.33 -3.56 8.48
C LEU A 393 -14.10 -4.03 9.27
N HIS A 394 -13.47 -3.10 9.96
CA HIS A 394 -12.40 -3.37 10.91
C HIS A 394 -12.45 -2.34 12.04
N MET A 395 -12.21 -2.78 13.27
CA MET A 395 -12.19 -1.90 14.44
C MET A 395 -11.61 -2.62 15.68
N PRO A 396 -11.06 -1.87 16.64
CA PRO A 396 -10.86 -2.39 17.99
C PRO A 396 -12.19 -2.89 18.58
N THR A 397 -12.15 -3.90 19.45
CA THR A 397 -13.32 -4.42 20.16
C THR A 397 -13.30 -4.13 21.65
N ASP A 398 -12.28 -3.42 22.12
CA ASP A 398 -12.07 -3.09 23.53
C ASP A 398 -12.04 -1.55 23.76
N GLY A 399 -11.93 -1.15 25.02
CA GLY A 399 -11.92 0.25 25.43
C GLY A 399 -13.31 0.89 25.53
N PHE A 400 -13.36 2.13 26.04
CA PHE A 400 -14.62 2.78 26.41
C PHE A 400 -15.59 2.97 25.23
N PHE A 401 -15.09 3.47 24.10
CA PHE A 401 -15.93 3.75 22.94
C PHE A 401 -16.12 2.52 22.05
N PHE A 402 -15.01 1.90 21.60
CA PHE A 402 -15.08 0.79 20.67
C PHE A 402 -15.65 -0.48 21.30
N GLY A 403 -15.36 -0.76 22.58
CA GLY A 403 -15.95 -1.89 23.30
C GLY A 403 -17.47 -1.79 23.48
N ALA A 404 -17.98 -0.60 23.82
CA ALA A 404 -19.42 -0.38 23.88
C ALA A 404 -20.07 -0.57 22.50
N LEU A 405 -19.43 -0.08 21.44
CA LEU A 405 -19.92 -0.24 20.07
C LEU A 405 -19.88 -1.72 19.62
N ALA A 406 -18.81 -2.44 19.92
CA ALA A 406 -18.66 -3.85 19.61
C ALA A 406 -19.76 -4.69 20.29
N GLN A 407 -20.09 -4.40 21.56
CA GLN A 407 -21.19 -5.04 22.28
C GLN A 407 -22.55 -4.77 21.62
N VAL A 408 -22.83 -3.50 21.27
CA VAL A 408 -24.09 -3.11 20.59
C VAL A 408 -24.23 -3.79 19.23
N LEU A 409 -23.13 -3.90 18.48
CA LEU A 409 -23.09 -4.51 17.15
C LEU A 409 -22.87 -6.02 17.17
N GLN A 410 -22.70 -6.64 18.35
CA GLN A 410 -22.36 -8.05 18.53
C GLN A 410 -21.11 -8.48 17.74
N ILE A 411 -20.12 -7.60 17.67
CA ILE A 411 -18.83 -7.86 17.05
C ILE A 411 -17.91 -8.48 18.11
N THR A 412 -17.30 -9.61 17.78
CA THR A 412 -16.32 -10.29 18.62
C THR A 412 -14.95 -10.23 17.96
N PRO A 413 -13.85 -10.10 18.73
CA PRO A 413 -12.51 -10.08 18.15
C PRO A 413 -12.20 -11.39 17.44
N ASN A 414 -11.55 -11.27 16.29
CA ASN A 414 -11.07 -12.41 15.48
C ASN A 414 -9.60 -12.24 15.06
N ALA A 415 -8.92 -11.26 15.66
CA ALA A 415 -7.55 -10.85 15.44
C ALA A 415 -6.91 -10.52 16.78
N ASP A 416 -5.58 -10.35 16.78
CA ASP A 416 -4.80 -10.07 17.99
C ASP A 416 -5.19 -8.75 18.67
N ASN A 417 -4.88 -8.65 19.96
CA ASN A 417 -5.05 -7.45 20.78
C ASN A 417 -6.46 -6.84 20.71
N GLY A 418 -7.48 -7.70 20.81
CA GLY A 418 -8.88 -7.28 20.89
C GLY A 418 -9.31 -6.52 19.64
N PHE A 419 -9.01 -7.07 18.47
CA PHE A 419 -9.32 -6.45 17.18
C PHE A 419 -10.27 -7.32 16.36
N TYR A 420 -11.14 -6.66 15.58
CA TYR A 420 -11.96 -7.29 14.56
C TYR A 420 -11.50 -6.86 13.18
N ASP A 421 -11.25 -7.84 12.32
CA ASP A 421 -10.94 -7.67 10.91
C ASP A 421 -11.82 -8.60 10.05
N SER A 422 -12.68 -7.99 9.22
CA SER A 422 -13.54 -8.71 8.26
C SER A 422 -12.77 -9.53 7.21
N ALA A 423 -11.48 -9.25 6.98
CA ALA A 423 -10.64 -10.03 6.10
C ALA A 423 -10.35 -11.44 6.62
N GLY A 424 -10.42 -11.64 7.95
CA GLY A 424 -10.38 -12.95 8.60
C GLY A 424 -9.08 -13.74 8.44
N ARG A 425 -7.98 -13.12 7.97
CA ARG A 425 -6.63 -13.72 7.83
C ARG A 425 -6.62 -15.09 7.11
N ILE A 426 -7.53 -15.26 6.14
CA ILE A 426 -7.76 -16.54 5.43
C ILE A 426 -6.77 -16.84 4.29
N ALA A 427 -5.80 -15.98 4.05
CA ALA A 427 -4.84 -16.09 2.95
C ALA A 427 -3.42 -15.80 3.43
N GLY A 428 -2.46 -16.61 3.00
CA GLY A 428 -1.03 -16.29 3.17
C GLY A 428 -0.69 -14.96 2.51
N GLY A 429 0.26 -14.22 3.08
CA GLY A 429 0.66 -12.89 2.61
C GLY A 429 -0.34 -11.76 2.95
N TYR A 430 -1.45 -12.04 3.64
CA TYR A 430 -2.25 -10.99 4.25
C TYR A 430 -1.58 -10.54 5.56
N ALA A 431 -1.40 -9.23 5.72
CA ALA A 431 -0.67 -8.69 6.86
C ALA A 431 -1.42 -8.94 8.18
N ASP A 432 -0.73 -9.55 9.14
CA ASP A 432 -1.24 -9.80 10.48
C ASP A 432 -0.97 -8.59 11.40
N ILE A 433 -1.58 -7.46 11.06
CA ILE A 433 -1.40 -6.18 11.73
C ILE A 433 -2.71 -5.39 11.77
N GLY A 434 -2.68 -4.12 12.19
CA GLY A 434 -3.84 -3.23 12.28
C GLY A 434 -4.43 -3.10 13.68
N HIS A 435 -4.05 -3.97 14.61
CA HIS A 435 -4.47 -3.86 16.01
C HIS A 435 -3.67 -2.77 16.75
N LEU A 436 -4.24 -2.26 17.84
CA LEU A 436 -3.59 -1.22 18.65
C LEU A 436 -2.49 -1.82 19.54
N THR A 437 -1.37 -1.11 19.69
CA THR A 437 -0.35 -1.41 20.68
C THR A 437 -0.76 -0.91 22.06
N THR A 438 -0.24 -1.54 23.10
CA THR A 438 -0.54 -1.25 24.50
C THR A 438 0.69 -0.70 25.23
N GLU A 439 0.47 -0.14 26.43
CA GLU A 439 1.57 0.24 27.33
C GLU A 439 2.43 -0.97 27.74
N ALA A 440 1.83 -2.16 27.83
CA ALA A 440 2.57 -3.39 28.10
C ALA A 440 3.53 -3.73 26.95
N ASP A 441 3.12 -3.49 25.69
CA ASP A 441 4.01 -3.67 24.53
C ASP A 441 5.18 -2.68 24.57
N ILE A 442 4.92 -1.42 24.94
CA ILE A 442 5.98 -0.41 25.09
C ILE A 442 6.95 -0.82 26.21
N ALA A 443 6.43 -1.25 27.37
CA ALA A 443 7.26 -1.71 28.47
C ALA A 443 8.09 -2.96 28.10
N ALA A 444 7.49 -3.91 27.37
CA ALA A 444 8.17 -5.10 26.88
C ALA A 444 9.32 -4.76 25.92
N GLY A 445 9.11 -3.83 24.99
CA GLY A 445 10.17 -3.38 24.09
C GLY A 445 11.32 -2.69 24.84
N TRP A 446 11.02 -1.86 25.85
CA TRP A 446 12.06 -1.25 26.68
C TRP A 446 12.81 -2.27 27.54
N HIS A 447 12.12 -3.30 28.04
CA HIS A 447 12.77 -4.42 28.73
C HIS A 447 13.78 -5.13 27.82
N ILE A 448 13.43 -5.39 26.55
CA ILE A 448 14.38 -5.95 25.58
C ILE A 448 15.58 -5.01 25.39
N VAL A 449 15.34 -3.70 25.20
CA VAL A 449 16.43 -2.70 25.08
C VAL A 449 17.35 -2.71 26.30
N ASP A 450 16.81 -2.82 27.51
CA ASP A 450 17.61 -2.84 28.73
C ASP A 450 18.45 -4.13 28.85
N LEU A 451 17.96 -5.26 28.35
CA LEU A 451 18.75 -6.50 28.21
C LEU A 451 19.94 -6.32 27.25
N LEU A 452 19.77 -5.54 26.17
CA LEU A 452 20.84 -5.21 25.22
C LEU A 452 21.84 -4.22 25.82
N ARG A 453 21.39 -3.23 26.60
CA ARG A 453 22.28 -2.26 27.27
C ARG A 453 23.14 -2.90 28.36
N ALA A 454 22.71 -4.05 28.88
CA ALA A 454 23.42 -4.77 29.92
C ALA A 454 24.59 -5.63 29.40
N VAL A 455 24.81 -5.68 28.08
CA VAL A 455 25.93 -6.40 27.45
C VAL A 455 26.83 -5.44 26.67
N ASP A 456 28.13 -5.72 26.66
CA ASP A 456 29.14 -4.86 26.02
C ASP A 456 29.45 -5.30 24.58
N GLY A 457 29.33 -6.60 24.29
CA GLY A 457 29.62 -7.18 22.99
C GLY A 457 28.51 -6.99 21.95
N PRO A 458 28.77 -7.38 20.69
CA PRO A 458 27.80 -7.31 19.61
C PRO A 458 26.47 -7.99 19.91
N VAL A 459 25.39 -7.45 19.37
CA VAL A 459 24.04 -8.02 19.48
C VAL A 459 23.47 -8.31 18.09
N LEU A 460 23.02 -9.55 17.88
CA LEU A 460 22.27 -9.93 16.69
C LEU A 460 20.77 -9.86 16.97
N SER A 461 20.02 -9.05 16.21
CA SER A 461 18.59 -8.86 16.42
C SER A 461 17.84 -8.92 15.10
N GLU A 462 16.67 -9.55 15.09
CA GLU A 462 15.79 -9.52 13.92
C GLU A 462 15.16 -8.16 13.65
N GLU A 463 15.13 -7.29 14.65
CA GLU A 463 14.58 -5.94 14.56
C GLU A 463 15.64 -4.91 14.92
N ALA A 464 15.78 -3.91 14.05
CA ALA A 464 16.79 -2.88 14.22
C ALA A 464 16.48 -1.92 15.37
N ALA A 465 15.20 -1.74 15.77
CA ALA A 465 14.84 -0.83 16.85
C ALA A 465 15.65 -1.09 18.13
N PHE A 466 15.79 -2.35 18.53
CA PHE A 466 16.45 -2.68 19.79
C PHE A 466 17.92 -2.26 19.79
N ASN A 467 18.65 -2.58 18.72
CA ASN A 467 20.05 -2.18 18.55
C ASN A 467 20.19 -0.66 18.51
N LEU A 468 19.34 0.03 17.73
CA LEU A 468 19.35 1.49 17.63
C LEU A 468 19.13 2.18 19.00
N TRP A 469 18.15 1.70 19.79
CA TRP A 469 17.84 2.28 21.10
C TRP A 469 18.86 1.92 22.19
N ALA A 470 19.54 0.79 22.04
CA ALA A 470 20.60 0.35 22.95
C ALA A 470 21.98 0.94 22.58
N GLY A 471 22.13 1.51 21.39
CA GLY A 471 23.42 2.06 20.91
C GLY A 471 24.36 1.01 20.33
N HIS A 472 23.85 -0.16 19.97
CA HIS A 472 24.59 -1.22 19.30
C HIS A 472 24.55 -1.07 17.77
N ASP A 473 25.55 -1.62 17.08
CA ASP A 473 25.51 -1.74 15.62
C ASP A 473 24.28 -2.55 15.20
N VAL A 474 23.63 -2.16 14.11
CA VAL A 474 22.57 -2.98 13.50
C VAL A 474 23.24 -4.07 12.66
N VAL A 475 23.29 -5.27 13.23
CA VAL A 475 23.89 -6.43 12.58
C VAL A 475 22.86 -7.07 11.64
N THR A 476 23.07 -6.86 10.35
CA THR A 476 22.27 -7.31 9.21
C THR A 476 20.83 -6.80 9.13
N ASN A 477 20.19 -7.15 8.00
CA ASN A 477 18.74 -7.16 7.79
C ASN A 477 18.36 -8.62 7.49
N PRO A 478 17.78 -9.38 8.45
CA PRO A 478 17.61 -10.83 8.34
C PRO A 478 16.84 -11.24 7.08
N THR A 479 15.73 -10.56 6.78
CA THR A 479 14.92 -10.89 5.59
C THR A 479 15.71 -10.71 4.30
N GLN A 480 16.50 -9.65 4.21
CA GLN A 480 17.32 -9.40 3.04
C GLN A 480 18.50 -10.39 2.96
N LEU A 481 19.09 -10.72 4.10
CA LEU A 481 20.12 -11.75 4.20
C LEU A 481 19.62 -13.11 3.71
N LEU A 482 18.41 -13.49 4.15
CA LEU A 482 17.74 -14.71 3.73
C LEU A 482 17.45 -14.70 2.21
N ASN A 483 16.99 -13.58 1.66
CA ASN A 483 16.78 -13.43 0.22
C ASN A 483 18.08 -13.60 -0.58
N LEU A 484 19.20 -13.04 -0.11
CA LEU A 484 20.52 -13.26 -0.72
C LEU A 484 20.94 -14.72 -0.65
N ALA A 485 20.80 -15.36 0.53
CA ALA A 485 21.18 -16.75 0.73
C ALA A 485 20.37 -17.72 -0.13
N ASN A 486 19.05 -17.52 -0.22
CA ASN A 486 18.17 -18.33 -1.06
C ASN A 486 18.53 -18.25 -2.55
N ASN A 487 19.16 -17.16 -2.97
CA ASN A 487 19.64 -16.95 -4.33
C ASN A 487 21.12 -17.33 -4.53
N GLY A 488 21.79 -17.88 -3.51
CA GLY A 488 23.22 -18.23 -3.58
C GLY A 488 24.15 -17.00 -3.68
N LEU A 489 23.71 -15.86 -3.16
CA LEU A 489 24.39 -14.56 -3.25
C LEU A 489 24.97 -14.08 -1.90
N PHE A 490 25.02 -14.96 -0.89
CA PHE A 490 25.57 -14.67 0.43
C PHE A 490 26.57 -15.76 0.83
N ASP A 491 27.71 -15.33 1.36
CA ASP A 491 28.71 -16.17 2.00
C ASP A 491 28.53 -16.09 3.52
N ASP A 492 27.96 -17.15 4.10
CA ASP A 492 27.56 -17.21 5.51
C ASP A 492 28.72 -17.48 6.47
N ARG A 493 29.89 -17.88 5.98
CA ARG A 493 31.01 -18.37 6.80
C ARG A 493 31.44 -17.40 7.89
N ALA A 494 31.51 -16.10 7.57
CA ALA A 494 31.93 -15.09 8.54
C ALA A 494 30.90 -14.90 9.66
N LEU A 495 29.61 -14.80 9.32
CA LEU A 495 28.54 -14.65 10.30
C LEU A 495 28.38 -15.93 11.15
N VAL A 496 28.42 -17.10 10.51
CA VAL A 496 28.37 -18.39 11.20
C VAL A 496 29.55 -18.54 12.16
N ALA A 497 30.77 -18.21 11.75
CA ALA A 497 31.94 -18.28 12.62
C ALA A 497 31.80 -17.39 13.86
N MET A 498 31.26 -16.16 13.72
CA MET A 498 30.99 -15.29 14.87
C MET A 498 29.99 -15.92 15.85
N ILE A 499 28.97 -16.62 15.34
CA ILE A 499 27.98 -17.33 16.17
C ILE A 499 28.61 -18.56 16.84
N GLU A 500 29.38 -19.36 16.11
CA GLU A 500 30.06 -20.54 16.64
C GLU A 500 31.07 -20.17 17.75
N ASN A 501 31.78 -19.05 17.57
CA ASN A 501 32.71 -18.47 18.54
C ASN A 501 32.01 -17.75 19.70
N GLN A 502 30.67 -17.72 19.71
CA GLN A 502 29.86 -17.02 20.71
C GLN A 502 30.20 -15.52 20.84
N GLU A 503 30.54 -14.85 19.74
CA GLU A 503 30.95 -13.43 19.72
C GLU A 503 29.78 -12.46 19.96
N PHE A 504 28.53 -12.90 19.76
CA PHE A 504 27.35 -12.11 20.14
C PHE A 504 27.02 -12.37 21.62
N ASP A 505 26.96 -11.33 22.44
CA ASP A 505 26.60 -11.49 23.87
C ASP A 505 25.09 -11.76 24.06
N LEU A 506 24.29 -11.38 23.07
CA LEU A 506 22.85 -11.53 23.04
C LEU A 506 22.34 -11.72 21.62
N ILE A 507 21.35 -12.59 21.46
CA ILE A 507 20.61 -12.77 20.20
C ILE A 507 19.11 -12.60 20.48
N VAL A 508 18.43 -11.79 19.67
CA VAL A 508 16.97 -11.58 19.73
C VAL A 508 16.32 -12.09 18.46
N LEU A 509 15.51 -13.14 18.58
CA LEU A 509 14.77 -13.76 17.48
C LEU A 509 13.27 -13.63 17.67
N ARG A 510 12.53 -13.47 16.57
CA ARG A 510 11.06 -13.42 16.54
C ARG A 510 10.49 -14.42 15.56
N ALA A 511 10.71 -14.19 14.27
CA ALA A 511 10.18 -14.97 13.15
C ALA A 511 11.21 -15.92 12.53
N GLN A 512 12.48 -15.82 12.93
CA GLN A 512 13.59 -16.69 12.49
C GLN A 512 13.88 -16.58 10.99
N PHE A 513 13.83 -15.38 10.42
CA PHE A 513 14.12 -15.12 9.01
C PHE A 513 15.61 -15.01 8.73
N TYR A 514 16.36 -16.01 9.15
CA TYR A 514 17.77 -16.18 8.82
C TYR A 514 18.00 -17.39 7.92
N PRO A 515 19.11 -17.45 7.17
CA PRO A 515 19.52 -18.65 6.45
C PRO A 515 19.62 -19.86 7.40
N VAL A 516 19.28 -21.05 6.91
CA VAL A 516 19.29 -22.28 7.71
C VAL A 516 20.64 -22.51 8.43
N PRO A 517 21.82 -22.33 7.80
CA PRO A 517 23.10 -22.49 8.50
C PRO A 517 23.26 -21.55 9.71
N VAL A 518 22.78 -20.31 9.59
CA VAL A 518 22.79 -19.32 10.68
C VAL A 518 21.87 -19.77 11.82
N LEU A 519 20.65 -20.23 11.51
CA LEU A 519 19.71 -20.74 12.53
C LEU A 519 20.26 -21.97 13.26
N VAL A 520 20.89 -22.89 12.55
CA VAL A 520 21.52 -24.09 13.13
C VAL A 520 22.67 -23.71 14.05
N ALA A 521 23.52 -22.76 13.65
CA ALA A 521 24.61 -22.26 14.49
C ALA A 521 24.07 -21.61 15.77
N ILE A 522 22.99 -20.80 15.66
CA ILE A 522 22.35 -20.17 16.83
C ILE A 522 21.82 -21.24 17.79
N ASP A 523 21.04 -22.21 17.31
CA ASP A 523 20.44 -23.26 18.15
C ASP A 523 21.52 -24.10 18.88
N THR A 524 22.64 -24.34 18.20
CA THR A 524 23.76 -25.13 18.73
C THR A 524 24.54 -24.38 19.80
N HIS A 525 24.85 -23.10 19.60
CA HIS A 525 25.80 -22.34 20.43
C HIS A 525 25.15 -21.40 21.45
N TYR A 526 23.86 -21.11 21.30
CA TYR A 526 23.10 -20.22 22.17
C TYR A 526 21.94 -20.96 22.84
N ALA A 527 21.56 -20.52 24.03
CA ALA A 527 20.42 -21.03 24.78
C ALA A 527 19.42 -19.90 25.06
N ARG A 528 18.13 -20.21 24.91
CA ARG A 528 17.05 -19.28 25.23
C ARG A 528 17.00 -19.04 26.74
N SER A 529 17.22 -17.79 27.16
CA SER A 529 17.13 -17.37 28.56
C SER A 529 15.73 -16.88 28.94
N GLU A 530 15.04 -16.20 28.03
CA GLU A 530 13.73 -15.58 28.28
C GLU A 530 12.88 -15.53 26.99
N THR A 531 11.57 -15.36 27.14
CA THR A 531 10.66 -15.00 26.04
C THR A 531 9.84 -13.80 26.45
N VAL A 532 9.88 -12.75 25.63
CA VAL A 532 9.19 -11.48 25.87
C VAL A 532 8.08 -11.33 24.82
N ARG A 533 6.83 -11.10 25.26
CA ARG A 533 5.70 -10.86 24.36
C ARG A 533 5.56 -9.36 24.12
N MET A 534 5.57 -8.95 22.85
CA MET A 534 5.36 -7.56 22.44
C MET A 534 4.62 -7.51 21.11
N ASN A 535 3.60 -6.66 21.00
CA ASN A 535 2.86 -6.36 19.78
C ASN A 535 2.32 -7.61 19.06
N GLY A 536 1.78 -8.58 19.81
CA GLY A 536 1.29 -9.81 19.21
C GLY A 536 2.39 -10.78 18.73
N PHE A 537 3.65 -10.55 19.08
CA PHE A 537 4.78 -11.44 18.76
C PHE A 537 5.55 -11.91 20.00
N GLU A 538 6.13 -13.11 19.92
CA GLU A 538 7.05 -13.64 20.94
C GLU A 538 8.49 -13.40 20.48
N TYR A 539 9.27 -12.74 21.33
CA TYR A 539 10.69 -12.48 21.14
C TYR A 539 11.49 -13.43 22.03
N MET A 540 12.26 -14.31 21.42
CA MET A 540 13.21 -15.18 22.10
C MET A 540 14.49 -14.41 22.38
N ILE A 541 14.88 -14.39 23.64
CA ILE A 541 16.16 -13.83 24.08
C ILE A 541 17.11 -15.00 24.29
N LEU A 542 18.22 -15.03 23.55
CA LEU A 542 19.21 -16.09 23.61
C LEU A 542 20.58 -15.55 24.04
N ARG A 543 21.32 -16.35 24.80
CA ARG A 543 22.66 -16.04 25.31
C ARG A 543 23.63 -17.19 25.00
N PRO A 544 24.95 -16.92 24.96
CA PRO A 544 25.95 -17.96 24.85
C PRO A 544 25.73 -19.09 25.87
N ARG A 545 25.88 -20.33 25.43
CA ARG A 545 25.83 -21.54 26.27
C ARG A 545 27.05 -21.70 27.16
#